data_AF-E6WK09-F1
#
_entry.id   AF-E6WK09-F1
#
_cell.length_a   1.000
_cell.length_b   1.000
_cell.length_c   1.000
_cell.angle_alpha   90.00
_cell.angle_beta   90.00
_cell.angle_gamma   90.00
#
_symmetry.space_group_name_H-M   'P 1'
#
loop_
_entity.id
_entity.type
_entity.pdbx_description
1 polymer ?
#
loop_
_entity_poly.entity_id
_entity_poly.type
_entity_poly.pdbx_seq_one_letter_code
_entity_poly.pdbx_strand_id
1 'polypeptide(L)'
;MIWLANILILLSAVVMMEVAATLAHKYIMHGWGWGWHLSHHEPHDGGFELNDLYALIFAALAVLMIYLGVEGLWPLQWVGAGVTVYGVLYFMVHDGLVHQRWPFRYIPRRGYLKRLYMAHRLHHAVRGKEGCVSFGFLYAPPLPRLQQALRQQHDQSRRQR
;
A
#
# COMPACT_ATOMS: atom_id res chain seq x y z
N MET A 1 7.56 31.73 6.15
CA MET A 1 7.92 31.12 4.86
C MET A 1 8.39 29.68 4.98
N ILE A 2 9.25 29.33 5.97
CA ILE A 2 9.71 27.95 6.19
C ILE A 2 8.58 26.95 6.49
N TRP A 3 7.51 27.38 7.17
CA TRP A 3 6.34 26.53 7.44
C TRP A 3 5.63 26.05 6.17
N LEU A 4 5.55 26.88 5.13
CA LEU A 4 4.98 26.48 3.83
C LEU A 4 5.88 25.45 3.14
N ALA A 5 7.21 25.65 3.17
CA ALA A 5 8.16 24.68 2.64
C ALA A 5 8.04 23.33 3.37
N ASN A 6 7.97 23.34 4.70
CA ASN A 6 7.80 22.13 5.51
C ASN A 6 6.51 21.38 5.17
N ILE A 7 5.38 22.09 5.03
CA ILE A 7 4.10 21.50 4.63
C ILE A 7 4.20 20.91 3.22
N LEU A 8 4.79 21.64 2.26
CA LEU A 8 4.96 21.14 0.89
C LEU A 8 5.86 19.90 0.84
N ILE A 9 6.93 19.86 1.61
CA ILE A 9 7.82 18.69 1.71
C ILE A 9 7.06 17.49 2.28
N LEU A 10 6.29 17.69 3.36
CA LEU A 10 5.47 16.64 3.95
C LEU A 10 4.45 16.10 2.94
N LEU A 11 3.68 16.97 2.30
CA LEU A 11 2.66 16.56 1.32
C LEU A 11 3.30 15.87 0.11
N SER A 12 4.45 16.35 -0.35
CA SER A 12 5.21 15.71 -1.43
C SER A 12 5.70 14.33 -1.01
N ALA A 13 6.19 14.17 0.21
CA ALA A 13 6.60 12.87 0.76
C ALA A 13 5.42 11.89 0.83
N VAL A 14 4.22 12.33 1.22
CA VAL A 14 3.00 11.49 1.19
C VAL A 14 2.69 10.99 -0.22
N VAL A 15 2.74 11.88 -1.22
CA VAL A 15 2.48 11.51 -2.63
C VAL A 15 3.56 10.57 -3.17
N MET A 16 4.83 10.85 -2.86
CA MET A 16 5.95 10.00 -3.28
C MET A 16 5.94 8.64 -2.61
N MET A 17 5.43 8.56 -1.38
CA MET A 17 5.27 7.30 -0.70
C MET A 17 4.25 6.39 -1.38
N GLU A 18 3.19 6.92 -2.02
CA GLU A 18 2.28 6.09 -2.84
C GLU A 18 3.03 5.43 -4.00
N VAL A 19 3.91 6.18 -4.67
CA VAL A 19 4.73 5.64 -5.76
C VAL A 19 5.71 4.59 -5.23
N ALA A 20 6.43 4.91 -4.15
CA ALA A 20 7.38 4.00 -3.53
C ALA A 20 6.71 2.70 -3.05
N ALA A 21 5.56 2.80 -2.38
CA ALA A 21 4.78 1.67 -1.91
C ALA A 21 4.24 0.84 -3.07
N THR A 22 3.74 1.47 -4.14
CA THR A 22 3.29 0.75 -5.34
C THR A 22 4.42 -0.05 -5.98
N LEU A 23 5.60 0.56 -6.11
CA LEU A 23 6.78 -0.09 -6.68
C LEU A 23 7.29 -1.21 -5.78
N ALA A 24 7.35 -0.99 -4.47
CA ALA A 24 7.74 -2.01 -3.50
C ALA A 24 6.75 -3.17 -3.51
N HIS A 25 5.45 -2.88 -3.54
CA HIS A 25 4.41 -3.90 -3.61
C HIS A 25 4.55 -4.76 -4.88
N LYS A 26 4.75 -4.13 -6.04
CA LYS A 26 4.88 -4.84 -7.31
C LYS A 26 6.19 -5.62 -7.48
N TYR A 27 7.32 -5.02 -7.13
CA TYR A 27 8.64 -5.57 -7.49
C TYR A 27 9.35 -6.26 -6.32
N ILE A 28 9.07 -5.87 -5.07
CA ILE A 28 9.63 -6.51 -3.89
C ILE A 28 8.63 -7.54 -3.36
N MET A 29 7.44 -7.12 -2.96
CA MET A 29 6.47 -7.97 -2.27
C MET A 29 5.91 -9.06 -3.20
N HIS A 30 5.61 -8.74 -4.46
CA HIS A 30 5.27 -9.73 -5.50
C HIS A 30 6.50 -10.33 -6.23
N GLY A 31 7.71 -10.01 -5.78
CA GLY A 31 8.96 -10.49 -6.35
C GLY A 31 9.70 -11.43 -5.39
N TRP A 32 10.86 -10.99 -4.92
CA TRP A 32 11.72 -11.75 -4.00
C TRP A 32 11.22 -11.73 -2.54
N GLY A 33 10.40 -10.74 -2.18
CA GLY A 33 9.74 -10.61 -0.88
C GLY A 33 8.45 -11.42 -0.72
N TRP A 34 8.08 -12.21 -1.73
CA TRP A 34 6.82 -12.96 -1.74
C TRP A 34 6.63 -13.87 -0.51
N GLY A 35 7.70 -14.40 0.07
CA GLY A 35 7.58 -15.23 1.28
C GLY A 35 6.89 -14.52 2.45
N TRP A 36 7.12 -13.22 2.64
CA TRP A 36 6.43 -12.44 3.68
C TRP A 36 5.03 -12.03 3.21
N HIS A 37 4.93 -11.62 1.95
CA HIS A 37 3.67 -11.12 1.39
C HIS A 37 2.63 -12.22 1.14
N LEU A 38 3.03 -13.48 0.99
CA LEU A 38 2.12 -14.62 0.81
C LEU A 38 1.14 -14.73 1.98
N SER A 39 1.61 -14.48 3.21
CA SER A 39 0.75 -14.46 4.41
C SER A 39 -0.43 -13.49 4.30
N HIS A 40 -0.28 -12.46 3.46
CA HIS A 40 -1.30 -11.45 3.19
C HIS A 40 -2.31 -11.85 2.11
N HIS A 41 -1.90 -12.73 1.17
CA HIS A 41 -2.75 -13.23 0.09
C HIS A 41 -3.54 -14.48 0.51
N GLU A 42 -3.13 -15.14 1.59
CA GLU A 42 -3.81 -16.30 2.13
C GLU A 42 -4.83 -15.91 3.21
N PRO A 43 -5.99 -16.58 3.29
CA PRO A 43 -6.90 -16.41 4.42
C PRO A 43 -6.17 -16.78 5.71
N HIS A 44 -6.20 -15.89 6.70
CA HIS A 44 -5.62 -16.14 8.01
C HIS A 44 -6.61 -15.74 9.12
N ASP A 45 -6.59 -16.49 10.21
CA ASP A 45 -7.34 -16.19 11.43
C ASP A 45 -6.34 -15.64 12.46
N GLY A 46 -6.19 -14.31 12.54
CA GLY A 46 -5.25 -13.68 13.49
C GLY A 46 -5.04 -12.20 13.25
N GLY A 47 -4.44 -11.50 14.21
CA GLY A 47 -4.16 -10.05 14.09
C GLY A 47 -2.82 -9.71 13.45
N PHE A 48 -1.90 -10.66 13.35
CA PHE A 48 -0.54 -10.46 12.84
C PHE A 48 -0.28 -11.30 11.59
N GLU A 49 0.36 -10.70 10.59
CA GLU A 49 0.88 -11.35 9.39
C GLU A 49 2.39 -11.12 9.27
N LEU A 50 3.13 -12.04 8.65
CA LEU A 50 4.54 -11.80 8.30
C LEU A 50 4.69 -10.57 7.40
N ASN A 51 3.67 -10.25 6.62
CA ASN A 51 3.59 -9.03 5.83
C ASN A 51 3.71 -7.75 6.67
N ASP A 52 3.32 -7.76 7.95
CA ASP A 52 3.42 -6.60 8.84
C ASP A 52 4.88 -6.18 9.10
N LEU A 53 5.85 -7.05 8.80
CA LEU A 53 7.28 -6.71 8.82
C LEU A 53 7.62 -5.59 7.84
N TYR A 54 6.90 -5.46 6.71
CA TYR A 54 7.09 -4.32 5.81
C TYR A 54 6.69 -3.00 6.49
N ALA A 55 5.57 -2.99 7.19
CA ALA A 55 5.13 -1.81 7.94
C ALA A 55 6.15 -1.44 9.03
N LEU A 56 6.73 -2.43 9.72
CA LEU A 56 7.80 -2.20 10.69
C LEU A 56 9.06 -1.57 10.06
N ILE A 57 9.49 -2.06 8.89
CA ILE A 57 10.64 -1.47 8.16
C ILE A 57 10.37 -0.02 7.79
N PHE A 58 9.20 0.28 7.23
CA PHE A 58 8.85 1.67 6.86
C PHE A 58 8.71 2.58 8.10
N ALA A 59 8.18 2.06 9.20
CA ALA A 59 8.14 2.80 10.47
C ALA A 59 9.55 3.10 10.99
N ALA A 60 10.47 2.12 10.97
CA ALA A 60 11.86 2.33 11.37
C ALA A 60 12.57 3.38 10.50
N LEU A 61 12.35 3.34 9.18
CA LEU A 61 12.88 4.34 8.25
C LEU A 61 12.30 5.74 8.54
N ALA A 62 10.99 5.84 8.81
CA ALA A 62 10.35 7.10 9.16
C ALA A 62 10.91 7.69 10.46
N VAL A 63 11.06 6.86 11.50
CA VAL A 63 11.66 7.27 12.78
C VAL A 63 13.10 7.75 12.58
N LEU A 64 13.90 7.02 11.79
CA LEU A 64 15.28 7.42 11.49
C LEU A 64 15.33 8.77 10.77
N MET A 65 14.47 8.99 9.76
CA MET A 65 14.39 10.29 9.06
C MET A 65 13.97 11.42 10.00
N ILE A 66 13.01 11.16 10.90
CA ILE A 66 12.59 12.13 11.91
C ILE A 66 13.74 12.48 12.85
N TYR A 67 14.40 11.47 13.40
CA TYR A 67 15.54 11.64 14.30
C TYR A 67 16.65 12.47 13.65
N LEU A 68 17.10 12.07 12.46
CA LEU A 68 18.16 12.78 11.73
C LEU A 68 17.76 14.22 11.38
N GLY A 69 16.50 14.46 11.03
CA GLY A 69 15.99 15.81 10.77
C GLY A 69 15.96 16.70 12.02
N VAL A 70 15.68 16.12 13.19
CA VAL A 70 15.74 16.82 14.48
C VAL A 70 17.19 17.13 14.88
N GLU A 71 18.12 16.22 14.61
CA GLU A 71 19.57 16.40 14.83
C GLU A 71 20.23 17.42 13.87
N GLY A 72 19.44 18.05 12.99
CA GLY A 72 19.89 19.16 12.14
C GLY A 72 19.95 18.86 10.64
N LEU A 73 19.66 17.64 10.20
CA LEU A 73 19.57 17.28 8.78
C LEU A 73 18.20 17.66 8.20
N TRP A 74 17.84 18.94 8.29
CA TRP A 74 16.65 19.46 7.62
C TRP A 74 16.77 19.19 6.10
N PRO A 75 15.72 18.69 5.42
CA PRO A 75 14.32 18.61 5.86
C PRO A 75 13.82 17.19 6.26
N LEU A 76 14.70 16.26 6.66
CA LEU A 76 14.35 14.85 6.81
C LEU A 76 13.18 14.57 7.77
N GLN A 77 12.98 15.41 8.78
CA GLN A 77 11.88 15.26 9.72
C GLN A 77 10.51 15.44 9.08
N TRP A 78 10.41 16.31 8.08
CA TRP A 78 9.17 16.53 7.33
C TRP A 78 8.92 15.41 6.32
N VAL A 79 9.99 14.84 5.76
CA VAL A 79 9.90 13.64 4.92
C VAL A 79 9.44 12.44 5.75
N GLY A 80 10.08 12.19 6.91
CA GLY A 80 9.70 11.11 7.81
C GLY A 80 8.30 11.29 8.40
N ALA A 81 7.88 12.52 8.68
CA ALA A 81 6.49 12.82 9.03
C ALA A 81 5.53 12.47 7.88
N GLY A 82 5.88 12.80 6.63
CA GLY A 82 5.08 12.42 5.45
C GLY A 82 4.97 10.91 5.27
N VAL A 83 6.07 10.16 5.47
CA VAL A 83 6.04 8.69 5.46
C VAL A 83 5.15 8.14 6.57
N THR A 84 5.21 8.73 7.77
CA THR A 84 4.34 8.36 8.89
C THR A 84 2.87 8.61 8.59
N VAL A 85 2.53 9.79 8.05
CA VAL A 85 1.16 10.12 7.63
C VAL A 85 0.66 9.14 6.58
N TYR A 86 1.48 8.83 5.58
CA TYR A 86 1.14 7.81 4.59
C TYR A 86 0.91 6.44 5.25
N GLY A 87 1.78 6.03 6.19
CA GLY A 87 1.63 4.77 6.93
C GLY A 87 0.32 4.69 7.72
N VAL A 88 -0.12 5.79 8.34
CA VAL A 88 -1.43 5.86 9.01
C VAL A 88 -2.56 5.73 7.99
N LEU A 89 -2.51 6.48 6.87
CA LEU A 89 -3.51 6.38 5.82
C LEU A 89 -3.58 4.96 5.21
N TYR A 90 -2.42 4.34 5.00
CA TYR A 90 -2.29 2.95 4.59
C TYR A 90 -2.99 2.03 5.57
N PHE A 91 -2.63 2.08 6.86
CA PHE A 91 -3.24 1.21 7.88
C PHE A 91 -4.76 1.40 7.94
N MET A 92 -5.24 2.63 7.76
CA MET A 92 -6.66 2.91 7.74
C MET A 92 -7.39 2.31 6.53
N VAL A 93 -6.81 2.43 5.34
CA VAL A 93 -7.45 1.96 4.11
C VAL A 93 -7.23 0.46 3.92
N HIS A 94 -6.00 0.01 4.03
CA HIS A 94 -5.60 -1.36 3.75
C HIS A 94 -6.10 -2.31 4.86
N ASP A 95 -5.54 -2.20 6.05
CA ASP A 95 -5.82 -3.10 7.18
C ASP A 95 -7.22 -2.88 7.76
N GLY A 96 -7.60 -1.61 7.94
CA GLY A 96 -8.91 -1.23 8.46
C GLY A 96 -10.04 -1.46 7.46
N LEU A 97 -10.05 -0.70 6.36
CA LEU A 97 -11.17 -0.69 5.41
C LEU A 97 -11.20 -1.92 4.49
N VAL A 98 -10.08 -2.46 4.03
CA VAL A 98 -10.12 -3.62 3.12
C VAL A 98 -10.11 -4.94 3.88
N HIS A 99 -9.13 -5.12 4.78
CA HIS A 99 -8.95 -6.38 5.50
C HIS A 99 -9.78 -6.49 6.77
N GLN A 100 -10.46 -5.41 7.18
CA GLN A 100 -11.39 -5.42 8.31
C GLN A 100 -10.72 -5.91 9.62
N ARG A 101 -9.44 -5.56 9.81
CA ARG A 101 -8.64 -5.90 11.01
C ARG A 101 -8.99 -5.03 12.23
N TRP A 102 -9.92 -4.09 12.08
CA TRP A 102 -10.43 -3.25 13.16
C TRP A 102 -11.60 -3.90 13.91
N PRO A 103 -11.88 -3.46 15.15
CA PRO A 103 -12.99 -4.00 15.93
C PRO A 103 -14.38 -3.71 15.32
N PHE A 104 -14.47 -2.88 14.28
CA PHE A 104 -15.70 -2.54 13.58
C PHE A 104 -15.56 -2.83 12.08
N ARG A 105 -16.66 -3.31 11.48
CA ARG A 105 -16.72 -3.66 10.06
C ARG A 105 -17.42 -2.57 9.24
N TYR A 106 -16.75 -2.02 8.23
CA TYR A 106 -17.36 -1.05 7.32
C TYR A 106 -17.07 -1.40 5.85
N ILE A 107 -18.14 -1.59 5.06
CA ILE A 107 -18.04 -1.89 3.62
C ILE A 107 -18.51 -0.67 2.82
N PRO A 108 -17.63 0.01 2.07
CA PRO A 108 -17.98 1.22 1.35
C PRO A 108 -18.87 0.89 0.13
N ARG A 109 -20.04 1.55 0.03
CA ARG A 109 -21.04 1.28 -1.01
C ARG A 109 -21.01 2.22 -2.21
N ARG A 110 -20.34 3.38 -2.09
CA ARG A 110 -20.29 4.45 -3.13
C ARG A 110 -18.95 5.21 -3.08
N GLY A 111 -18.68 6.00 -4.12
CA GLY A 111 -17.55 6.93 -4.15
C GLY A 111 -16.17 6.28 -4.27
N TYR A 112 -15.13 7.04 -3.88
CA TYR A 112 -13.74 6.62 -4.05
C TYR A 112 -13.34 5.46 -3.13
N LEU A 113 -13.82 5.43 -1.89
CA LEU A 113 -13.54 4.35 -0.95
C LEU A 113 -14.03 2.99 -1.49
N LYS A 114 -15.19 2.95 -2.16
CA LYS A 114 -15.65 1.73 -2.86
C LYS A 114 -14.65 1.31 -3.95
N ARG A 115 -14.11 2.27 -4.69
CA ARG A 115 -13.14 2.00 -5.77
C ARG A 115 -11.84 1.44 -5.20
N LEU A 116 -11.30 2.02 -4.14
CA LEU A 116 -10.12 1.50 -3.43
C LEU A 116 -10.38 0.07 -2.93
N TYR A 117 -11.49 -0.12 -2.21
CA TYR A 117 -11.89 -1.42 -1.68
C TYR A 117 -12.01 -2.49 -2.77
N MET A 118 -12.66 -2.18 -3.89
CA MET A 118 -12.80 -3.11 -5.02
C MET A 118 -11.49 -3.36 -5.77
N ALA A 119 -10.64 -2.34 -5.94
CA ALA A 119 -9.34 -2.49 -6.60
C ALA A 119 -8.43 -3.43 -5.81
N HIS A 120 -8.37 -3.28 -4.49
CA HIS A 120 -7.59 -4.17 -3.63
C HIS A 120 -8.16 -5.59 -3.56
N ARG A 121 -9.49 -5.73 -3.55
CA ARG A 121 -10.09 -7.07 -3.63
C ARG A 121 -9.84 -7.77 -4.97
N LEU A 122 -9.75 -7.03 -6.08
CA LEU A 122 -9.37 -7.59 -7.38
C LEU A 122 -7.90 -8.03 -7.40
N HIS A 123 -7.03 -7.28 -6.72
CA HIS A 123 -5.64 -7.66 -6.53
C HIS A 123 -5.51 -9.02 -5.83
N HIS A 124 -6.20 -9.18 -4.69
CA HIS A 124 -6.26 -10.40 -3.89
C HIS A 124 -7.07 -11.55 -4.49
N ALA A 125 -7.80 -11.30 -5.58
CA ALA A 125 -8.56 -12.36 -6.25
C ALA A 125 -7.65 -13.33 -7.03
N VAL A 126 -6.42 -12.90 -7.33
CA VAL A 126 -5.42 -13.71 -8.04
C VAL A 126 -4.65 -14.52 -7.02
N ARG A 127 -4.66 -15.85 -7.19
CA ARG A 127 -3.90 -16.75 -6.32
C ARG A 127 -2.45 -16.79 -6.82
N GLY A 128 -1.54 -16.21 -6.04
CA GLY A 128 -0.11 -16.20 -6.31
C GLY A 128 0.45 -14.82 -6.61
N LYS A 129 1.75 -14.75 -6.89
CA LYS A 129 2.46 -13.47 -7.05
C LYS A 129 2.34 -12.86 -8.45
N GLU A 130 1.99 -13.65 -9.46
CA GLU A 130 1.97 -13.24 -10.87
C GLU A 130 0.54 -13.04 -11.37
N GLY A 131 0.36 -12.14 -12.34
CA GLY A 131 -0.96 -11.85 -12.91
C GLY A 131 -1.86 -10.99 -12.01
N CYS A 132 -1.32 -10.41 -10.94
CA CYS A 132 -2.05 -9.46 -10.10
C CYS A 132 -2.18 -8.10 -10.80
N VAL A 133 -3.27 -7.40 -10.47
CA VAL A 133 -3.57 -6.04 -10.92
C VAL A 133 -3.63 -5.11 -9.71
N SER A 134 -3.48 -3.80 -9.91
CA SER A 134 -3.61 -2.77 -8.86
C SER A 134 -2.68 -2.95 -7.65
N PHE A 135 -1.48 -2.40 -7.71
CA PHE A 135 -0.50 -2.47 -6.61
C PHE A 135 -0.49 -1.22 -5.71
N GLY A 136 -1.21 -0.15 -6.08
CA GLY A 136 -1.33 1.06 -5.28
C GLY A 136 -2.31 0.90 -4.11
N PHE A 137 -2.08 1.64 -3.04
CA PHE A 137 -2.86 1.55 -1.80
C PHE A 137 -3.87 2.69 -1.67
N LEU A 138 -3.44 3.92 -1.98
CA LEU A 138 -4.30 5.10 -1.93
C LEU A 138 -4.72 5.57 -3.32
N TYR A 139 -4.05 5.12 -4.37
CA TYR A 139 -4.45 5.33 -5.77
C TYR A 139 -5.10 4.08 -6.37
N ALA A 140 -6.38 4.19 -6.74
CA ALA A 140 -7.11 3.12 -7.41
C ALA A 140 -7.51 3.51 -8.86
N PRO A 141 -6.97 2.82 -9.88
CA PRO A 141 -7.41 2.96 -11.25
C PRO A 141 -8.92 2.67 -11.42
N PRO A 142 -9.55 3.14 -12.52
CA PRO A 142 -10.95 2.81 -12.80
C PRO A 142 -11.18 1.29 -12.82
N LEU A 143 -12.22 0.82 -12.10
CA LEU A 143 -12.52 -0.61 -11.99
C LEU A 143 -12.67 -1.34 -13.34
N PRO A 144 -13.32 -0.76 -14.39
CA PRO A 144 -13.39 -1.42 -15.69
C PRO A 144 -12.02 -1.73 -16.29
N ARG A 145 -11.03 -0.83 -16.11
CA ARG A 145 -9.67 -1.05 -16.59
C ARG A 145 -8.99 -2.19 -15.85
N LEU A 146 -9.16 -2.27 -14.52
CA LEU A 146 -8.60 -3.35 -13.72
C LEU A 146 -9.21 -4.71 -14.10
N GLN A 147 -10.52 -4.77 -14.29
CA GLN A 147 -11.22 -5.98 -14.72
C GLN A 147 -10.77 -6.42 -16.12
N GLN A 148 -10.57 -5.48 -17.05
CA GLN A 148 -10.06 -5.78 -18.38
C GLN A 148 -8.61 -6.31 -18.33
N ALA A 149 -7.73 -5.66 -17.57
CA ALA A 149 -6.35 -6.11 -17.40
C ALA A 149 -6.28 -7.52 -16.81
N LEU A 150 -7.13 -7.81 -15.81
CA LEU A 150 -7.19 -9.13 -15.20
C LEU A 150 -7.66 -10.21 -16.18
N ARG A 151 -8.68 -9.93 -16.99
CA ARG A 151 -9.14 -10.83 -18.05
C ARG A 151 -8.03 -11.13 -19.07
N GLN A 152 -7.31 -10.09 -19.50
CA GLN A 152 -6.20 -10.25 -20.44
C GLN A 152 -5.08 -11.15 -19.88
N GLN A 153 -4.72 -11.00 -18.60
CA GLN A 153 -3.70 -11.85 -17.96
C GLN A 153 -4.16 -13.30 -17.82
N HIS A 154 -5.43 -13.53 -17.48
CA HIS A 154 -6.01 -14.88 -17.45
C HIS A 154 -6.02 -15.53 -18.84
N ASP A 155 -6.40 -14.80 -19.88
CA ASP A 155 -6.44 -15.31 -21.25
C ASP A 155 -5.04 -15.64 -21.78
N GLN A 156 -4.04 -14.80 -21.47
CA GLN A 156 -2.63 -15.07 -21.81
C GLN A 156 -2.12 -16.34 -21.11
N SER A 157 -2.41 -16.49 -19.82
CA SER A 157 -2.01 -17.67 -19.03
C SER A 157 -2.63 -18.97 -19.56
N ARG A 158 -3.86 -18.90 -20.09
CA ARG A 158 -4.52 -20.05 -20.74
C ARG A 158 -3.90 -20.43 -22.08
N ARG A 159 -3.41 -19.45 -22.86
CA ARG A 159 -2.79 -19.70 -24.17
C ARG A 159 -1.37 -20.28 -24.08
N GLN A 160 -0.71 -20.12 -22.93
CA GLN A 160 0.64 -20.61 -22.69
C GLN A 160 0.69 -22.00 -22.04
N ARG A 161 -0.47 -22.58 -21.71
CA ARG A 161 -0.63 -23.96 -21.22
C ARG A 161 -1.11 -24.86 -22.35
#